data_AF-A0A443RT20-F1
#
_entry.id   AF-A0A443RT20-F1
#
_cell.length_a   1.000
_cell.length_b   1.000
_cell.length_c   1.000
_cell.angle_alpha   90.00
_cell.angle_beta   90.00
_cell.angle_gamma   90.00
#
_symmetry.space_group_name_H-M   'P 1'
#
loop_
_entity.id
_entity.type
_entity.pdbx_description
1 polymer ?
#
loop_
_entity_poly.entity_id
_entity_poly.type
_entity_poly.pdbx_seq_one_letter_code
_entity_poly.pdbx_strand_id
1 'polypeptide(L)'
;GGASRTWGEAQGRAQALESFPAAAQGPGPQEQASHSVEGQAMGAQCEDTRPVLSPRPLCELSVSDKLIPRDKPRDPTRELQVIQPERSVSVAAGETATLQCTVTSLLPVGPIEWYKGEGPGRELVYMFLGGHFPRVTNVSDATKRDNRDFSIRISNVTPADAGTYYCVKFQKTATANKEIKSGAGTQLSVRGECSRTCWSLVCDMRTG
;
A
#
# COMPACT_ATOMS: atom_id res chain seq x y z
N GLY A 1 -56.91 -14.39 40.71
CA GLY A 1 -55.48 -14.05 40.53
C GLY A 1 -55.24 -13.70 39.08
N GLY A 2 -54.43 -12.66 38.81
CA GLY A 2 -53.85 -12.40 37.50
C GLY A 2 -54.58 -11.40 36.62
N ALA A 3 -54.46 -10.10 36.94
CA ALA A 3 -54.59 -9.04 35.96
C ALA A 3 -53.29 -8.98 35.12
N SER A 4 -53.39 -8.92 33.79
CA SER A 4 -52.29 -8.45 32.95
C SER A 4 -52.81 -7.44 31.96
N ARG A 5 -52.28 -6.24 32.09
CA ARG A 5 -52.64 -5.02 31.36
C ARG A 5 -51.90 -5.06 30.02
N THR A 6 -52.64 -4.97 28.94
CA THR A 6 -52.11 -4.68 27.60
C THR A 6 -51.86 -3.18 27.50
N TRP A 7 -50.64 -2.79 27.15
CA TRP A 7 -50.29 -1.41 26.79
C TRP A 7 -50.11 -1.34 25.28
N GLY A 8 -50.86 -0.43 24.65
CA GLY A 8 -50.78 -0.13 23.22
C GLY A 8 -49.71 0.90 22.86
N GLU A 9 -49.33 0.82 21.60
CA GLU A 9 -48.90 1.85 20.63
C GLU A 9 -48.10 3.07 21.07
N ALA A 10 -46.96 3.27 20.40
CA ALA A 10 -46.54 4.59 19.94
C ALA A 10 -45.71 4.51 18.64
N GLN A 11 -46.21 5.20 17.63
CA GLN A 11 -45.63 5.49 16.31
C GLN A 11 -44.28 6.22 16.41
N GLY A 12 -43.32 5.86 15.56
CA GLY A 12 -42.07 6.61 15.36
C GLY A 12 -41.66 6.63 13.89
N ARG A 13 -42.04 7.72 13.20
CA ARG A 13 -41.66 8.09 11.82
C ARG A 13 -40.12 8.16 11.68
N ALA A 14 -39.53 7.39 10.76
CA ALA A 14 -38.20 7.67 10.23
C ALA A 14 -38.35 8.14 8.77
N GLN A 15 -37.88 9.36 8.51
CA GLN A 15 -38.01 10.06 7.24
C GLN A 15 -37.08 9.46 6.18
N ALA A 16 -37.63 9.28 4.97
CA ALA A 16 -36.90 8.98 3.76
C ALA A 16 -36.00 10.17 3.39
N LEU A 17 -34.70 9.91 3.20
CA LEU A 17 -33.76 10.82 2.55
C LEU A 17 -33.64 10.41 1.08
N GLU A 18 -34.42 11.08 0.25
CA GLU A 18 -34.23 11.16 -1.20
C GLU A 18 -33.44 12.46 -1.48
N SER A 19 -32.24 12.36 -2.08
CA SER A 19 -31.59 13.49 -2.76
C SER A 19 -30.55 12.96 -3.75
N PHE A 20 -30.88 13.09 -5.03
CA PHE A 20 -30.07 12.80 -6.22
C PHE A 20 -28.91 13.80 -6.40
N PRO A 21 -27.90 13.47 -7.24
CA PRO A 21 -26.64 14.22 -7.37
C PRO A 21 -26.73 15.37 -8.37
N ALA A 22 -25.97 16.44 -8.11
CA ALA A 22 -25.69 17.49 -9.09
C ALA A 22 -24.24 17.36 -9.58
N ALA A 23 -24.09 17.17 -10.89
CA ALA A 23 -22.85 17.34 -11.62
C ALA A 23 -22.47 18.83 -11.68
N ALA A 24 -21.16 19.13 -11.71
CA ALA A 24 -20.49 19.80 -12.84
C ALA A 24 -19.24 20.61 -12.43
N GLN A 25 -18.28 20.61 -13.36
CA GLN A 25 -17.29 21.65 -13.65
C GLN A 25 -16.03 21.72 -12.77
N GLY A 26 -14.91 21.25 -13.36
CA GLY A 26 -13.58 21.73 -13.03
C GLY A 26 -13.13 22.85 -13.98
N PRO A 27 -12.15 23.67 -13.55
CA PRO A 27 -11.14 24.30 -14.43
C PRO A 27 -9.77 23.62 -14.15
N GLY A 28 -8.94 23.28 -15.13
CA GLY A 28 -8.23 24.20 -16.01
C GLY A 28 -6.80 24.45 -15.45
N PRO A 29 -5.71 24.06 -16.15
CA PRO A 29 -4.35 24.19 -15.61
C PRO A 29 -3.84 25.64 -15.67
N GLN A 30 -3.24 26.12 -14.57
CA GLN A 30 -2.55 27.41 -14.55
C GLN A 30 -1.14 27.29 -15.12
N GLU A 31 -0.94 28.02 -16.20
CA GLU A 31 0.31 28.38 -16.86
C GLU A 31 1.21 29.20 -15.91
N GLN A 32 2.41 28.71 -15.60
CA GLN A 32 3.43 29.47 -14.88
C GLN A 32 4.45 29.99 -15.89
N ALA A 33 4.31 31.27 -16.26
CA ALA A 33 5.26 32.01 -17.05
C ALA A 33 6.57 32.21 -16.27
N SER A 34 7.69 31.85 -16.91
CA SER A 34 9.05 32.16 -16.45
C SER A 34 9.35 33.63 -16.68
N HIS A 35 9.71 34.36 -15.64
CA HIS A 35 10.31 35.68 -15.76
C HIS A 35 11.80 35.58 -15.41
N SER A 36 12.64 35.67 -16.44
CA SER A 36 14.06 36.03 -16.33
C SER A 36 14.17 37.46 -15.81
N VAL A 37 15.00 37.68 -14.80
CA VAL A 37 15.46 39.02 -14.44
C VAL A 37 16.96 39.07 -14.61
N GLU A 38 17.37 40.04 -15.42
CA GLU A 38 18.72 40.35 -15.86
C GLU A 38 19.64 40.74 -14.69
N GLY A 39 20.92 40.42 -14.85
CA GLY A 39 21.96 40.73 -13.88
C GLY A 39 22.32 42.23 -13.86
N GLN A 40 22.71 42.70 -12.68
CA GLN A 40 23.38 43.99 -12.52
C GLN A 40 24.63 43.79 -11.67
N ALA A 41 25.78 43.95 -12.33
CA ALA A 41 27.08 44.10 -11.70
C ALA A 41 27.23 45.56 -11.24
N MET A 42 27.57 45.76 -9.97
CA MET A 42 28.04 47.04 -9.44
C MET A 42 29.50 46.87 -9.02
N GLY A 43 30.35 47.75 -9.55
CA GLY A 43 31.80 47.67 -9.53
C GLY A 43 32.46 47.80 -8.16
N ALA A 44 33.72 47.39 -8.15
CA ALA A 44 34.66 47.58 -7.05
C ALA A 44 35.13 49.04 -6.98
N GLN A 45 35.25 49.57 -5.76
CA GLN A 45 36.08 50.73 -5.46
C GLN A 45 36.95 50.39 -4.24
N CYS A 46 38.25 50.43 -4.46
CA CYS A 46 39.28 50.38 -3.42
C CYS A 46 39.59 51.82 -3.00
N GLU A 47 39.51 52.11 -1.70
CA GLU A 47 40.25 53.23 -1.12
C GLU A 47 41.16 52.72 0.00
N ASP A 48 42.39 53.22 -0.07
CA ASP A 48 43.58 52.85 0.67
C ASP A 48 43.77 53.82 1.83
N THR A 49 43.75 53.31 3.07
CA THR A 49 44.31 54.03 4.22
C THR A 49 45.02 53.05 5.15
N ARG A 50 46.36 52.99 5.03
CA ARG A 50 47.32 52.25 5.89
C ARG A 50 47.47 52.89 7.30
N PRO A 51 48.40 52.44 8.16
CA PRO A 51 48.54 51.13 8.82
C PRO A 51 48.70 51.28 10.36
N VAL A 52 48.45 50.24 11.18
CA VAL A 52 48.98 50.19 12.56
C VAL A 52 49.51 48.79 12.89
N LEU A 53 50.71 48.78 13.48
CA LEU A 53 51.54 47.64 13.85
C LEU A 53 50.94 46.78 14.99
N SER A 54 50.97 45.44 14.79
CA SER A 54 51.31 44.36 15.76
C SER A 54 50.37 44.14 16.98
N PRO A 55 50.28 42.94 17.61
CA PRO A 55 51.09 41.73 17.44
C PRO A 55 50.31 40.44 17.12
N ARG A 56 51.10 39.49 16.63
CA ARG A 56 50.84 38.05 16.40
C ARG A 56 49.61 37.49 17.12
N PRO A 57 48.63 36.90 16.41
CA PRO A 57 47.68 36.01 17.06
C PRO A 57 48.44 34.73 17.44
N LEU A 58 48.27 34.28 18.69
CA LEU A 58 48.49 32.87 19.00
C LEU A 58 47.61 32.09 18.03
N CYS A 59 48.21 31.22 17.20
CA CYS A 59 47.44 30.20 16.50
C CYS A 59 46.90 29.24 17.56
N GLU A 60 45.76 29.58 18.16
CA GLU A 60 44.94 28.57 18.80
C GLU A 60 44.55 27.60 17.67
N LEU A 61 45.13 26.40 17.72
CA LEU A 61 44.55 25.26 17.03
C LEU A 61 43.16 25.09 17.63
N SER A 62 42.15 25.66 16.97
CA SER A 62 40.79 25.21 17.15
C SER A 62 40.79 23.77 16.64
N VAL A 63 40.98 22.82 17.57
CA VAL A 63 40.44 21.49 17.37
C VAL A 63 38.95 21.75 17.30
N SER A 64 38.47 21.97 16.08
CA SER A 64 37.07 21.75 15.77
C SER A 64 36.89 20.30 16.13
N ASP A 65 36.38 20.04 17.34
CA ASP A 65 35.66 18.82 17.65
C ASP A 65 34.53 18.79 16.63
N LYS A 66 34.85 18.32 15.42
CA LYS A 66 33.90 17.70 14.53
C LYS A 66 33.47 16.50 15.31
N LEU A 67 32.49 16.70 16.19
CA LEU A 67 31.65 15.64 16.69
C LEU A 67 31.29 14.83 15.46
N ILE A 68 31.91 13.65 15.36
CA ILE A 68 31.56 12.64 14.36
C ILE A 68 30.04 12.57 14.43
N PRO A 69 29.29 12.87 13.34
CA PRO A 69 27.86 12.76 13.38
C PRO A 69 27.55 11.36 13.88
N ARG A 70 26.89 11.25 15.04
CA ARG A 70 26.38 9.96 15.49
C ARG A 70 25.59 9.41 14.31
N ASP A 71 26.05 8.31 13.73
CA ASP A 71 25.35 7.65 12.64
C ASP A 71 23.88 7.59 13.01
N LYS A 72 23.05 8.33 12.25
CA LYS A 72 21.62 8.32 12.48
C LYS A 72 21.21 6.85 12.32
N PRO A 73 20.54 6.23 13.30
CA PRO A 73 20.20 4.82 13.21
C PRO A 73 19.51 4.55 11.88
N ARG A 74 20.09 3.64 11.09
CA ARG A 74 19.55 3.21 9.80
C ARG A 74 18.20 2.60 10.09
N ASP A 75 17.13 3.26 9.65
CA ASP A 75 15.77 2.76 9.87
C ASP A 75 15.58 1.47 9.05
N PRO A 76 15.48 0.30 9.69
CA PRO A 76 15.41 -0.98 8.99
C PRO A 76 14.13 -1.11 8.14
N THR A 77 13.11 -0.29 8.39
CA THR A 77 11.88 -0.26 7.57
C THR A 77 12.10 0.42 6.21
N ARG A 78 13.13 1.26 6.07
CA ARG A 78 13.46 1.93 4.80
C ARG A 78 14.10 1.00 3.77
N GLU A 79 14.80 -0.03 4.23
CA GLU A 79 15.47 -1.02 3.36
C GLU A 79 14.57 -2.23 3.05
N LEU A 80 13.52 -2.44 3.84
CA LEU A 80 12.51 -3.47 3.62
C LEU A 80 11.63 -3.11 2.41
N GLN A 81 11.55 -4.05 1.47
CA GLN A 81 10.63 -4.04 0.35
C GLN A 81 9.83 -5.34 0.33
N VAL A 82 8.59 -5.23 -0.14
CA VAL A 82 7.72 -6.37 -0.45
C VAL A 82 7.54 -6.39 -1.97
N ILE A 83 8.00 -7.46 -2.61
CA ILE A 83 8.12 -7.57 -4.05
C ILE A 83 7.05 -8.57 -4.53
N GLN A 84 6.10 -8.05 -5.31
CA GLN A 84 5.13 -8.83 -6.07
C GLN A 84 5.50 -8.68 -7.55
N PRO A 85 6.23 -9.65 -8.14
CA PRO A 85 6.79 -9.50 -9.48
C PRO A 85 5.70 -9.50 -10.55
N GLU A 86 4.67 -10.33 -10.41
CA GLU A 86 3.54 -10.36 -11.33
C GLU A 86 2.53 -9.27 -11.00
N ARG A 87 2.28 -8.38 -11.98
CA ARG A 87 1.17 -7.42 -11.90
C ARG A 87 -0.18 -8.08 -12.15
N SER A 88 -0.20 -9.14 -12.95
CA SER A 88 -1.41 -9.88 -13.28
C SER A 88 -1.15 -11.37 -13.42
N VAL A 89 -2.12 -12.17 -12.97
CA VAL A 89 -2.15 -13.62 -13.08
C VAL A 89 -3.50 -14.01 -13.66
N SER A 90 -3.50 -14.92 -14.64
CA SER A 90 -4.72 -15.41 -15.27
C SER A 90 -4.78 -16.93 -15.22
N VAL A 91 -5.83 -17.46 -14.62
CA VAL A 91 -6.04 -18.91 -14.45
C VAL A 91 -7.45 -19.29 -14.88
N ALA A 92 -7.67 -20.52 -15.31
CA ALA A 92 -9.02 -21.00 -15.55
C ALA A 92 -9.76 -21.28 -14.23
N ALA A 93 -11.09 -21.23 -14.26
CA ALA A 93 -11.89 -21.67 -13.13
C ALA A 93 -11.57 -23.14 -12.78
N GLY A 94 -11.48 -23.47 -11.49
CA GLY A 94 -11.08 -24.79 -11.00
C GLY A 94 -9.57 -25.03 -10.89
N GLU A 95 -8.74 -24.21 -11.54
CA GLU A 95 -7.28 -24.32 -11.44
C GLU A 95 -6.73 -23.73 -10.13
N THR A 96 -5.40 -23.82 -9.96
CA THR A 96 -4.68 -23.22 -8.83
C THR A 96 -3.95 -21.96 -9.26
N ALA A 97 -4.23 -20.84 -8.62
CA ALA A 97 -3.47 -19.60 -8.80
C ALA A 97 -2.25 -19.57 -7.90
N THR A 98 -1.10 -19.16 -8.42
CA THR A 98 0.10 -18.88 -7.62
C THR A 98 0.33 -17.38 -7.59
N LEU A 99 0.39 -16.80 -6.39
CA LEU A 99 0.66 -15.39 -6.17
C LEU A 99 2.04 -15.28 -5.50
N GLN A 100 2.99 -14.62 -6.18
CA GLN A 100 4.34 -14.54 -5.66
C GLN A 100 4.54 -13.32 -4.77
N CYS A 101 5.25 -13.53 -3.67
CA CYS A 101 5.68 -12.46 -2.80
C CYS A 101 7.05 -12.78 -2.20
N THR A 102 8.00 -11.86 -2.35
CA THR A 102 9.30 -11.96 -1.68
C THR A 102 9.60 -10.68 -0.90
N VAL A 103 10.36 -10.80 0.18
CA VAL A 103 10.79 -9.64 0.99
C VAL A 103 12.30 -9.51 1.02
N THR A 104 12.80 -8.27 0.98
CA THR A 104 14.26 -8.01 1.02
C THR A 104 14.84 -8.20 2.43
N SER A 105 14.01 -8.06 3.47
CA SER A 105 14.38 -8.16 4.87
C SER A 105 13.26 -8.82 5.68
N LEU A 106 13.62 -9.53 6.75
CA LEU A 106 12.66 -10.07 7.73
C LEU A 106 12.45 -9.14 8.92
N LEU A 107 13.27 -8.09 9.02
CA LEU A 107 13.19 -7.07 10.03
C LEU A 107 12.41 -5.85 9.51
N PRO A 108 11.57 -5.24 10.35
CA PRO A 108 11.27 -5.62 11.74
C PRO A 108 10.43 -6.90 11.83
N VAL A 109 10.53 -7.59 12.97
CA VAL A 109 9.82 -8.85 13.22
C VAL A 109 8.31 -8.63 13.22
N GLY A 110 7.58 -9.52 12.54
CA GLY A 110 6.12 -9.53 12.49
C GLY A 110 5.59 -10.37 11.34
N PRO A 111 4.27 -10.62 11.30
CA PRO A 111 3.66 -11.47 10.29
C PRO A 111 3.73 -10.87 8.89
N ILE A 112 3.62 -11.77 7.92
CA ILE A 112 3.26 -11.43 6.55
C ILE A 112 1.90 -12.05 6.28
N GLU A 113 1.03 -11.24 5.68
CA GLU A 113 -0.37 -11.56 5.44
C GLU A 113 -0.72 -11.20 4.00
N TRP A 114 -1.62 -11.98 3.40
CA TRP A 114 -2.19 -11.69 2.10
C TRP A 114 -3.60 -11.15 2.27
N TYR A 115 -3.86 -10.03 1.60
CA TYR A 115 -5.17 -9.40 1.57
C TYR A 115 -5.71 -9.31 0.14
N LYS A 116 -7.02 -9.42 -0.01
CA LYS A 116 -7.73 -9.09 -1.24
C LYS A 116 -8.33 -7.70 -1.11
N GLY A 117 -8.01 -6.81 -2.05
CA GLY A 117 -8.40 -5.40 -2.02
C GLY A 117 -7.58 -4.55 -1.05
N GLU A 118 -7.91 -3.26 -0.98
CA GLU A 118 -7.23 -2.25 -0.15
C GLU A 118 -8.20 -1.54 0.80
N GLY A 119 -7.63 -0.87 1.81
CA GLY A 119 -8.40 -0.08 2.77
C GLY A 119 -9.20 -0.91 3.79
N PRO A 120 -10.18 -0.30 4.47
CA PRO A 120 -10.92 -0.94 5.58
C PRO A 120 -11.74 -2.16 5.17
N GLY A 121 -12.09 -2.30 3.89
CA GLY A 121 -12.89 -3.40 3.35
C GLY A 121 -12.07 -4.57 2.81
N ARG A 122 -10.73 -4.57 2.99
CA ARG A 122 -9.87 -5.65 2.52
C ARG A 122 -10.16 -6.96 3.25
N GLU A 123 -10.08 -8.07 2.53
CA GLU A 123 -10.34 -9.41 3.06
C GLU A 123 -9.02 -10.13 3.35
N LEU A 124 -8.87 -10.73 4.54
CA LEU A 124 -7.71 -11.56 4.86
C LEU A 124 -7.78 -12.90 4.11
N VAL A 125 -6.83 -13.14 3.22
CA VAL A 125 -6.76 -14.34 2.37
C VAL A 125 -5.91 -15.42 3.02
N TYR A 126 -4.79 -15.02 3.63
CA TYR A 126 -3.86 -15.97 4.26
C TYR A 126 -2.95 -15.27 5.28
N MET A 127 -2.64 -15.98 6.37
CA MET A 127 -1.72 -15.52 7.40
C MET A 127 -0.71 -16.62 7.73
N PHE A 128 0.58 -16.33 7.56
CA PHE A 128 1.66 -17.31 7.75
C PHE A 128 1.89 -17.73 9.21
N LEU A 129 1.50 -16.88 10.17
CA LEU A 129 1.64 -17.17 11.60
C LEU A 129 0.45 -17.93 12.21
N GLY A 130 -0.54 -18.33 11.41
CA GLY A 130 -1.67 -19.15 11.85
C GLY A 130 -3.00 -18.78 11.20
N GLY A 131 -4.03 -19.57 11.49
CA GLY A 131 -5.37 -19.45 10.90
C GLY A 131 -5.76 -20.69 10.11
N HIS A 132 -7.05 -20.81 9.78
CA HIS A 132 -7.58 -21.94 9.02
C HIS A 132 -7.97 -21.49 7.61
N PHE A 133 -7.12 -21.83 6.64
CA PHE A 133 -7.28 -21.46 5.24
C PHE A 133 -7.24 -22.72 4.35
N PRO A 134 -8.35 -23.48 4.25
CA PRO A 134 -8.34 -24.80 3.62
C PRO A 134 -8.04 -24.76 2.11
N ARG A 135 -8.32 -23.64 1.44
CA ARG A 135 -8.06 -23.46 0.00
C ARG A 135 -6.69 -22.86 -0.31
N VAL A 136 -5.98 -22.31 0.69
CA VAL A 136 -4.76 -21.53 0.46
C VAL A 136 -3.58 -22.20 1.14
N THR A 137 -2.51 -22.42 0.38
CA THR A 137 -1.28 -23.05 0.86
C THR A 137 -0.07 -22.17 0.58
N ASN A 138 0.94 -22.24 1.43
CA ASN A 138 2.22 -21.57 1.21
C ASN A 138 3.09 -22.36 0.21
N VAL A 139 3.80 -21.64 -0.66
CA VAL A 139 4.74 -22.25 -1.62
C VAL A 139 6.01 -22.73 -0.91
N SER A 140 6.51 -21.94 0.03
CA SER A 140 7.74 -22.17 0.78
C SER A 140 7.47 -22.29 2.28
N ASP A 141 8.29 -23.06 2.97
CA ASP A 141 8.22 -23.22 4.42
C ASP A 141 8.63 -21.93 5.15
N ALA A 142 7.64 -21.17 5.59
CA ALA A 142 7.83 -19.91 6.31
C ALA A 142 8.32 -20.09 7.76
N THR A 143 8.39 -21.32 8.27
CA THR A 143 8.96 -21.58 9.60
C THR A 143 10.50 -21.52 9.58
N LYS A 144 11.11 -21.63 8.39
CA LYS A 144 12.56 -21.46 8.23
C LYS A 144 12.94 -20.01 8.48
N ARG A 145 13.88 -19.81 9.41
CA ARG A 145 14.31 -18.50 9.92
C ARG A 145 14.71 -17.50 8.84
N ASP A 146 15.30 -17.98 7.75
CA ASP A 146 15.83 -17.13 6.68
C ASP A 146 14.96 -17.16 5.41
N ASN A 147 13.77 -17.76 5.47
CA ASN A 147 12.88 -17.78 4.33
C ASN A 147 12.36 -16.38 4.03
N ARG A 148 12.58 -15.93 2.80
CA ARG A 148 12.13 -14.62 2.28
C ARG A 148 11.02 -14.75 1.25
N ASP A 149 10.63 -15.98 0.92
CA ASP A 149 9.52 -16.29 0.04
C ASP A 149 8.24 -16.46 0.88
N PHE A 150 7.22 -15.66 0.55
CA PHE A 150 5.91 -15.64 1.15
C PHE A 150 4.82 -15.81 0.09
N SER A 151 5.15 -16.50 -0.99
CA SER A 151 4.23 -16.84 -2.07
C SER A 151 3.16 -17.84 -1.60
N ILE A 152 1.95 -17.69 -2.12
CA ILE A 152 0.80 -18.54 -1.80
C ILE A 152 0.19 -19.17 -3.06
N ARG A 153 -0.50 -20.28 -2.86
CA ARG A 153 -1.31 -20.97 -3.87
C ARG A 153 -2.76 -21.02 -3.43
N ILE A 154 -3.65 -20.50 -4.26
CA ILE A 154 -5.10 -20.55 -4.08
C ILE A 154 -5.63 -21.67 -4.96
N SER A 155 -6.11 -22.76 -4.36
CA SER A 155 -6.65 -23.92 -5.07
C SER A 155 -8.14 -23.75 -5.39
N ASN A 156 -8.60 -24.38 -6.47
CA ASN A 156 -9.99 -24.37 -6.93
C ASN A 156 -10.51 -22.93 -7.08
N VAL A 157 -9.86 -22.16 -7.95
CA VAL A 157 -10.16 -20.75 -8.19
C VAL A 157 -11.53 -20.61 -8.83
N THR A 158 -12.35 -19.72 -8.30
CA THR A 158 -13.68 -19.39 -8.79
C THR A 158 -13.72 -17.96 -9.32
N PRO A 159 -14.69 -17.59 -10.17
CA PRO A 159 -14.83 -16.19 -10.61
C PRO A 159 -14.96 -15.18 -9.46
N ALA A 160 -15.44 -15.61 -8.28
CA ALA A 160 -15.51 -14.78 -7.08
C ALA A 160 -14.13 -14.48 -6.47
N ASP A 161 -13.11 -15.31 -6.74
CA ASP A 161 -11.72 -15.08 -6.31
C ASP A 161 -11.02 -14.01 -7.19
N ALA A 162 -11.63 -13.54 -8.29
CA ALA A 162 -11.06 -12.43 -9.06
C ALA A 162 -10.92 -11.16 -8.21
N GLY A 163 -9.78 -10.48 -8.35
CA GLY A 163 -9.46 -9.27 -7.59
C GLY A 163 -7.96 -9.02 -7.46
N THR A 164 -7.58 -7.92 -6.84
CA THR A 164 -6.17 -7.57 -6.60
C THR A 164 -5.75 -8.04 -5.22
N TYR A 165 -4.65 -8.78 -5.17
CA TYR A 165 -4.11 -9.37 -3.96
C TYR A 165 -2.83 -8.64 -3.54
N TYR A 166 -2.71 -8.31 -2.27
CA TYR A 166 -1.59 -7.55 -1.71
C TYR A 166 -0.90 -8.39 -0.65
N CYS A 167 0.42 -8.54 -0.80
CA CYS A 167 1.27 -9.11 0.23
C CYS A 167 1.69 -7.99 1.18
N VAL A 168 1.39 -8.12 2.46
CA VAL A 168 1.55 -7.04 3.43
C VAL A 168 2.45 -7.51 4.57
N LYS A 169 3.49 -6.72 4.86
CA LYS A 169 4.38 -6.93 6.00
C LYS A 169 3.91 -6.08 7.18
N PHE A 170 3.83 -6.73 8.32
CA PHE A 170 3.55 -6.09 9.60
C PHE A 170 4.76 -6.14 10.52
N GLN A 171 4.87 -5.14 11.37
CA GLN A 171 5.70 -5.12 12.55
C GLN A 171 4.87 -5.54 13.75
N LYS A 172 5.31 -6.57 14.46
CA LYS A 172 4.75 -6.95 15.75
C LYS A 172 5.16 -5.91 16.79
N THR A 173 4.20 -5.22 17.39
CA THR A 173 4.42 -4.31 18.51
C THR A 173 3.82 -4.88 19.79
N ALA A 174 4.00 -4.20 20.93
CA ALA A 174 3.48 -4.66 22.22
C ALA A 174 1.94 -4.68 22.26
N THR A 175 1.27 -3.80 21.51
CA THR A 175 -0.18 -3.64 21.56
C THR A 175 -0.89 -4.27 20.36
N ALA A 176 -0.34 -4.14 19.16
CA ALA A 176 -0.92 -4.69 17.93
C ALA A 176 0.11 -4.85 16.80
N ASN A 177 -0.24 -5.62 15.77
CA ASN A 177 0.53 -5.65 14.53
C ASN A 177 0.29 -4.34 13.77
N LYS A 178 1.38 -3.65 13.42
CA LYS A 178 1.35 -2.41 12.63
C LYS A 178 1.80 -2.70 11.21
N GLU A 179 1.00 -2.33 10.24
CA GLU A 179 1.39 -2.40 8.82
C GLU A 179 2.57 -1.45 8.56
N ILE A 180 3.61 -1.96 7.89
CA ILE A 180 4.80 -1.16 7.57
C ILE A 180 5.06 -1.05 6.07
N LYS A 181 4.74 -2.09 5.31
CA LYS A 181 4.94 -2.16 3.86
C LYS A 181 3.89 -3.06 3.23
N SER A 182 3.40 -2.64 2.08
CA SER A 182 2.56 -3.44 1.19
C SER A 182 3.29 -3.61 -0.15
N GLY A 183 3.08 -4.75 -0.80
CA GLY A 183 3.51 -4.96 -2.18
C GLY A 183 2.68 -4.14 -3.17
N ALA A 184 3.08 -4.16 -4.44
CA ALA A 184 2.41 -3.39 -5.49
C ALA A 184 1.02 -3.93 -5.87
N GLY A 185 0.65 -5.11 -5.37
CA GLY A 185 -0.57 -5.80 -5.74
C GLY A 185 -0.42 -6.68 -7.00
N THR A 186 -1.14 -7.79 -7.01
CA THR A 186 -1.23 -8.72 -8.14
C THR A 186 -2.70 -8.92 -8.50
N GLN A 187 -3.09 -8.54 -9.71
CA GLN A 187 -4.44 -8.74 -10.22
C GLN A 187 -4.65 -10.20 -10.64
N LEU A 188 -5.51 -10.92 -9.91
CA LEU A 188 -5.97 -12.25 -10.31
C LEU A 188 -7.20 -12.12 -11.22
N SER A 189 -7.12 -12.72 -12.40
CA SER A 189 -8.23 -12.84 -13.36
C SER A 189 -8.57 -14.32 -13.55
N VAL A 190 -9.87 -14.60 -13.64
CA VAL A 190 -10.37 -15.97 -13.79
C VAL A 190 -11.01 -16.11 -15.14
N ARG A 191 -10.45 -16.98 -15.97
CA ARG A 191 -11.00 -17.33 -17.27
C ARG A 191 -12.14 -18.30 -17.02
N GLY A 192 -13.34 -17.90 -17.41
CA GLY A 192 -14.48 -18.81 -17.42
C GLY A 192 -14.19 -19.98 -18.34
N GLU A 193 -14.61 -21.18 -17.96
CA GLU A 193 -14.80 -22.22 -18.94
C GLU A 193 -15.91 -21.73 -19.88
N CYS A 194 -15.52 -21.35 -21.09
CA CYS A 194 -16.49 -21.18 -22.16
C CYS A 194 -17.00 -22.59 -22.46
N SER A 195 -18.09 -22.98 -21.81
CA SER A 195 -18.83 -24.16 -22.24
C SER A 195 -19.15 -23.92 -23.70
N ARG A 196 -18.82 -24.90 -24.55
CA ARG A 196 -18.91 -24.80 -26.02
C ARG A 196 -20.34 -24.52 -26.55
N THR A 197 -21.28 -24.24 -25.67
CA THR A 197 -22.68 -23.87 -25.91
C THR A 197 -22.94 -22.35 -25.91
N CYS A 198 -21.96 -21.47 -25.69
CA CYS A 198 -22.21 -20.02 -25.78
C CYS A 198 -22.38 -19.49 -27.22
N TRP A 199 -22.12 -20.31 -28.25
CA TRP A 199 -22.42 -19.94 -29.65
C TRP A 199 -23.90 -20.07 -30.02
N SER A 200 -24.75 -20.72 -29.19
CA SER A 200 -26.17 -20.90 -29.51
C SER A 200 -27.10 -19.84 -28.91
N LEU A 201 -26.60 -18.88 -28.13
CA LEU A 201 -27.44 -17.82 -27.54
C LEU A 201 -27.20 -16.42 -28.15
N VAL A 202 -26.28 -16.30 -29.12
CA VAL A 202 -26.11 -15.05 -29.91
C VAL A 202 -26.55 -15.32 -31.36
N CYS A 203 -27.83 -15.67 -31.55
CA CYS A 203 -28.47 -15.64 -32.88
C CYS A 203 -29.96 -15.24 -32.88
N ASP A 204 -30.62 -14.97 -31.74
CA ASP A 204 -32.08 -14.71 -31.75
C ASP A 204 -32.49 -13.38 -31.10
N MET A 205 -31.95 -12.28 -31.62
CA MET A 205 -32.46 -10.92 -31.36
C MET A 205 -32.75 -10.17 -32.68
N ARG A 206 -33.17 -10.90 -33.73
CA ARG A 206 -33.66 -10.25 -34.96
C ARG A 206 -34.74 -11.04 -35.69
N THR A 207 -35.86 -11.25 -35.01
CA THR A 207 -37.16 -11.41 -35.68
C THR A 207 -38.26 -10.87 -34.77
N GLY A 208 -38.89 -9.79 -35.21
CA GLY A 208 -39.93 -9.04 -34.51
C GLY A 208 -40.05 -7.64 -35.08
#